data_AF-A0A401H625-F1
#
_entry.id   AF-A0A401H625-F1
#
_cell.length_a   1.000
_cell.length_b   1.000
_cell.length_c   1.000
_cell.angle_alpha   90.00
_cell.angle_beta   90.00
_cell.angle_gamma   90.00
#
_symmetry.space_group_name_H-M   'P 1'
#
loop_
_entity.id
_entity.type
_entity.pdbx_description
1 polymer ?
#
loop_
_entity_poly.entity_id
_entity_poly.type
_entity_poly.pdbx_seq_one_letter_code
_entity_poly.pdbx_strand_id
1 'polypeptide(L)'
;MGKSESMQSRTGGVGSTATSSSSPRVATQIFELSHLPQLSQHCIDIGFAMTKTVDEFTAKRITYETPVLVSTVVERLDKELSKETGGQAAFRVLATASSKEEIEKEINKITGGKDFALFSVLSHHPWLNGWFGRKDTPQTYLYTLGNPLVAQTMLQYDLYTGLHVPPRLLVLEKADRSGTQIIYILPSSLIAVPVGGEVNEQLKTAAEALDAKLENLVVRVSAV
;
A
#
# COMPACT_ATOMS: atom_id res chain seq x y z
N MET A 1 40.18 54.52 -18.29
CA MET A 1 40.17 55.50 -17.18
C MET A 1 39.42 54.85 -16.02
N GLY A 2 40.06 54.27 -15.01
CA GLY A 2 40.63 54.92 -13.80
C GLY A 2 39.51 55.04 -12.75
N LYS A 3 39.52 54.46 -11.54
CA LYS A 3 40.53 54.25 -10.46
C LYS A 3 39.99 53.13 -9.50
N SER A 4 40.77 52.11 -9.09
CA SER A 4 41.53 51.92 -7.81
C SER A 4 40.64 52.03 -6.53
N GLU A 5 40.68 51.19 -5.48
CA GLU A 5 41.75 50.56 -4.64
C GLU A 5 41.14 49.31 -3.89
N SER A 6 41.79 48.14 -3.73
CA SER A 6 42.75 47.68 -2.68
C SER A 6 42.25 47.84 -1.21
N MET A 7 42.41 46.96 -0.23
CA MET A 7 43.55 46.07 0.11
C MET A 7 43.28 45.20 1.39
N GLN A 8 43.93 44.02 1.49
CA GLN A 8 44.46 43.27 2.68
C GLN A 8 43.50 42.81 3.82
N SER A 9 43.42 41.53 4.25
CA SER A 9 44.39 40.51 4.74
C SER A 9 44.92 40.71 6.18
N ARG A 10 44.64 39.75 7.08
CA ARG A 10 45.41 39.34 8.29
C ARG A 10 44.71 38.10 8.89
N THR A 11 45.22 36.88 8.86
CA THR A 11 46.31 36.24 9.65
C THR A 11 46.20 36.42 11.17
N GLY A 12 46.08 35.30 11.89
CA GLY A 12 46.33 35.17 13.33
C GLY A 12 45.82 33.83 13.85
N GLY A 13 46.73 32.93 14.23
CA GLY A 13 46.42 31.63 14.83
C GLY A 13 46.76 31.54 16.32
N VAL A 14 46.86 30.28 16.79
CA VAL A 14 47.49 29.74 18.02
C VAL A 14 46.53 29.27 19.13
N GLY A 15 46.77 28.03 19.61
CA GLY A 15 46.41 27.49 20.94
C GLY A 15 45.49 26.25 20.89
N SER A 16 45.98 25.02 20.75
CA SER A 16 46.51 24.10 21.80
C SER A 16 45.62 23.94 23.04
N THR A 17 45.03 22.74 23.21
CA THR A 17 45.20 21.89 24.41
C THR A 17 44.42 20.57 24.25
N ALA A 18 45.13 19.48 24.49
CA ALA A 18 44.58 18.14 24.66
C ALA A 18 44.10 17.95 26.10
N THR A 19 42.95 17.31 26.30
CA THR A 19 42.69 16.54 27.53
C THR A 19 41.89 15.29 27.22
N SER A 20 42.53 14.17 27.54
CA SER A 20 41.96 12.83 27.69
C SER A 20 40.88 12.81 28.77
N SER A 21 39.79 12.08 28.54
CA SER A 21 38.99 11.54 29.66
C SER A 21 38.73 10.06 29.45
N SER A 22 39.34 9.30 30.35
CA SER A 22 39.28 7.85 30.51
C SER A 22 37.95 7.44 31.13
N SER A 23 37.29 6.46 30.50
CA SER A 23 36.15 5.73 31.04
C SER A 23 36.59 4.81 32.20
N PRO A 24 35.91 4.83 33.36
CA PRO A 24 36.08 3.79 34.36
C PRO A 24 35.01 2.69 34.21
N ARG A 25 35.50 1.45 34.04
CA ARG A 25 34.77 0.21 34.34
C ARG A 25 34.40 0.22 35.83
N VAL A 26 33.14 -0.07 36.16
CA VAL A 26 32.75 -0.47 37.51
C VAL A 26 32.14 -1.87 37.45
N ALA A 27 32.66 -2.70 38.35
CA ALA A 27 32.51 -4.13 38.42
C ALA A 27 31.15 -4.57 38.96
N THR A 28 30.78 -5.75 38.50
CA THR A 28 29.71 -6.65 38.94
C THR A 28 29.52 -6.72 40.46
N GLN A 29 28.27 -6.60 40.90
CA GLN A 29 27.83 -7.12 42.19
C GLN A 29 26.54 -7.92 42.00
N ILE A 30 26.67 -9.23 42.10
CA ILE A 30 25.59 -10.22 42.12
C ILE A 30 24.94 -10.13 43.52
N PHE A 31 23.63 -9.92 43.57
CA PHE A 31 22.85 -10.15 44.79
C PHE A 31 21.98 -11.40 44.59
N GLU A 32 22.23 -12.38 45.46
CA GLU A 32 21.46 -13.62 45.58
C GLU A 32 19.99 -13.34 45.92
N LEU A 33 19.12 -14.05 45.21
CA LEU A 33 17.72 -14.27 45.56
C LEU A 33 17.64 -15.12 46.81
N SER A 34 17.19 -14.56 47.93
CA SER A 34 16.60 -15.40 48.97
C SER A 34 15.63 -14.61 49.87
N HIS A 35 14.40 -15.12 49.92
CA HIS A 35 13.37 -14.93 50.95
C HIS A 35 12.60 -13.60 51.01
N LEU A 36 11.33 -13.63 50.59
CA LEU A 36 10.17 -13.13 51.33
C LEU A 36 8.86 -13.78 50.78
N PRO A 37 7.82 -13.95 51.61
CA PRO A 37 6.84 -15.04 51.53
C PRO A 37 5.73 -14.81 50.51
N GLN A 38 5.18 -15.93 50.04
CA GLN A 38 3.89 -16.02 49.36
C GLN A 38 2.81 -15.33 50.20
N LEU A 39 2.38 -14.16 49.77
CA LEU A 39 1.09 -13.60 50.17
C LEU A 39 0.17 -13.57 48.96
N SER A 40 -0.82 -14.45 49.06
CA SER A 40 -2.08 -14.47 48.35
C SER A 40 -2.56 -13.08 47.91
N GLN A 41 -2.40 -12.77 46.62
CA GLN A 41 -3.32 -11.88 45.92
C GLN A 41 -4.23 -12.75 45.06
N HIS A 42 -5.38 -13.12 45.61
CA HIS A 42 -6.58 -13.40 44.83
C HIS A 42 -6.99 -12.08 44.15
N CYS A 43 -6.37 -11.78 43.02
CA CYS A 43 -6.92 -10.86 42.05
C CYS A 43 -7.56 -11.74 40.98
N ILE A 44 -8.88 -11.85 41.02
CA ILE A 44 -9.63 -12.33 39.86
C ILE A 44 -9.50 -11.22 38.82
N ASP A 45 -8.44 -11.28 38.01
CA ASP A 45 -8.35 -10.53 36.78
C ASP A 45 -9.41 -11.08 35.84
N ILE A 46 -10.61 -10.49 35.86
CA ILE A 46 -11.53 -10.58 34.71
C ILE A 46 -11.04 -9.57 33.66
N GLY A 47 -9.75 -9.62 33.33
CA GLY A 47 -9.20 -8.96 32.15
C GLY A 47 -9.47 -9.89 30.99
N PHE A 48 -10.39 -9.55 30.10
CA PHE A 48 -10.48 -10.23 28.81
C PHE A 48 -9.13 -10.07 28.11
N ALA A 49 -8.32 -11.13 28.14
CA ALA A 49 -7.00 -11.14 27.53
C ALA A 49 -7.18 -11.08 26.01
N MET A 50 -6.68 -10.02 25.39
CA MET A 50 -6.56 -9.97 23.94
C MET A 50 -5.61 -11.08 23.48
N THR A 51 -6.10 -11.98 22.64
CA THR A 51 -5.28 -13.01 22.00
C THR A 51 -4.78 -12.52 20.65
N LYS A 52 -3.52 -12.83 20.32
CA LYS A 52 -2.94 -12.57 19.00
C LYS A 52 -2.73 -13.89 18.28
N THR A 53 -3.29 -14.01 17.09
CA THR A 53 -3.00 -15.08 16.13
C THR A 53 -2.20 -14.48 14.97
N VAL A 54 -1.29 -15.28 14.40
CA VAL A 54 -0.50 -14.89 13.23
C VAL A 54 -0.65 -15.99 12.20
N ASP A 55 -1.20 -15.63 11.05
CA ASP A 55 -1.28 -16.50 9.88
C ASP A 55 -0.25 -16.04 8.85
N GLU A 56 0.61 -16.96 8.40
CA GLU A 56 1.61 -16.69 7.37
C GLU A 56 1.11 -17.23 6.02
N PHE A 57 1.16 -16.38 5.00
CA PHE A 57 0.82 -16.75 3.62
C PHE A 57 1.75 -16.06 2.62
N THR A 58 1.84 -16.61 1.41
CA THR A 58 2.74 -16.12 0.36
C THR A 58 1.96 -15.32 -0.68
N ALA A 59 2.33 -14.05 -0.83
CA ALA A 59 1.82 -13.18 -1.88
C ALA A 59 2.66 -13.28 -3.17
N LYS A 60 2.02 -13.17 -4.33
CA LYS A 60 2.69 -13.10 -5.64
C LYS A 60 2.57 -11.69 -6.22
N ARG A 61 3.70 -11.03 -6.48
CA ARG A 61 3.72 -9.75 -7.20
C ARG A 61 3.84 -9.98 -8.70
N ILE A 62 2.90 -9.43 -9.46
CA ILE A 62 2.91 -9.43 -10.92
C ILE A 62 3.42 -8.08 -11.41
N THR A 63 4.20 -8.09 -12.49
CA THR A 63 4.74 -6.88 -13.12
C THR A 63 4.68 -7.03 -14.63
N TYR A 64 3.92 -6.16 -15.27
CA TYR A 64 3.93 -6.00 -16.72
C TYR A 64 4.80 -4.81 -17.07
N GLU A 65 5.56 -4.94 -18.14
CA GLU A 65 6.31 -3.84 -18.72
C GLU A 65 5.79 -3.54 -20.11
N THR A 66 5.66 -2.26 -20.44
CA THR A 66 5.23 -1.81 -21.77
C THR A 66 6.05 -0.59 -22.19
N PRO A 67 6.35 -0.43 -23.49
CA PRO A 67 6.92 0.81 -24.01
C PRO A 67 5.91 1.97 -24.07
N VAL A 68 4.62 1.71 -23.82
CA VAL A 68 3.58 2.75 -23.76
C VAL A 68 3.90 3.74 -22.63
N LEU A 69 3.82 5.04 -22.94
CA LEU A 69 4.10 6.11 -21.99
C LEU A 69 3.10 6.11 -20.83
N VAL A 70 3.58 6.53 -19.66
CA VAL A 70 2.79 6.54 -18.41
C VAL A 70 1.53 7.38 -18.54
N SER A 71 1.60 8.52 -19.23
CA SER A 71 0.44 9.38 -19.49
C SER A 71 -0.66 8.66 -20.27
N THR A 72 -0.28 7.88 -21.30
CA THR A 72 -1.21 7.09 -22.11
C THR A 72 -1.80 5.94 -21.30
N VAL A 73 -1.01 5.25 -20.47
CA VAL A 73 -1.53 4.19 -19.59
C VAL A 73 -2.52 4.76 -18.57
N VAL A 74 -2.20 5.91 -17.96
CA VAL A 74 -3.07 6.62 -17.01
C VAL A 74 -4.38 7.05 -17.66
N GLU A 75 -4.34 7.62 -18.87
CA GLU A 75 -5.53 8.01 -19.62
C GLU A 75 -6.43 6.80 -19.90
N ARG A 76 -5.84 5.68 -20.35
CA ARG A 76 -6.57 4.44 -20.63
C ARG A 76 -7.18 3.85 -19.35
N LEU A 77 -6.44 3.84 -18.23
CA LEU A 77 -6.96 3.39 -16.94
C LEU A 77 -8.10 4.27 -16.45
N ASP A 78 -7.96 5.59 -16.51
CA ASP A 78 -8.99 6.53 -16.09
C ASP A 78 -10.29 6.30 -16.88
N LYS A 79 -10.18 6.02 -18.19
CA LYS A 79 -11.31 5.65 -19.05
C LYS A 79 -11.89 4.28 -18.74
N GLU A 80 -11.06 3.24 -18.62
CA GLU A 80 -11.50 1.88 -18.29
C GLU A 80 -12.19 1.83 -16.93
N LEU A 81 -11.70 2.58 -15.94
CA LEU A 81 -12.24 2.60 -14.58
C LEU A 81 -13.35 3.64 -14.37
N SER A 82 -13.81 4.27 -15.45
CA SER A 82 -14.91 5.24 -15.44
C SER A 82 -14.68 6.35 -14.39
N LYS A 83 -13.47 6.93 -14.35
CA LYS A 83 -13.03 7.88 -13.31
C LYS A 83 -13.99 9.05 -13.09
N GLU A 84 -14.67 9.52 -14.15
CA GLU A 84 -15.64 10.62 -14.09
C GLU A 84 -16.89 10.28 -13.27
N THR A 85 -17.33 9.02 -13.31
CA THR A 85 -18.53 8.54 -12.61
C THR A 85 -18.20 7.69 -11.38
N GLY A 86 -16.97 7.22 -11.27
CA GLY A 86 -16.44 6.42 -10.17
C GLY A 86 -15.95 7.24 -8.97
N GLY A 87 -14.97 6.69 -8.26
CA GLY A 87 -14.38 7.27 -7.07
C GLY A 87 -15.28 7.11 -5.84
N GLN A 88 -15.58 8.23 -5.18
CA GLN A 88 -16.41 8.25 -3.96
C GLN A 88 -17.85 7.80 -4.18
N ALA A 89 -18.31 7.74 -5.44
CA ALA A 89 -19.66 7.29 -5.76
C ALA A 89 -19.91 5.84 -5.34
N ALA A 90 -18.95 4.93 -5.58
CA ALA A 90 -19.09 3.53 -5.19
C ALA A 90 -19.17 3.39 -3.66
N PHE A 91 -18.29 4.07 -2.92
CA PHE A 91 -18.35 4.09 -1.45
C PHE A 91 -19.67 4.63 -0.92
N ARG A 92 -20.19 5.71 -1.51
CA ARG A 92 -21.48 6.27 -1.12
C ARG A 92 -22.62 5.27 -1.31
N VAL A 93 -22.70 4.63 -2.48
CA VAL A 93 -23.73 3.61 -2.74
C VAL A 93 -23.67 2.51 -1.69
N LEU A 94 -22.48 1.97 -1.39
CA LEU A 94 -22.34 0.92 -0.39
C LEU A 94 -22.66 1.36 1.03
N ALA A 95 -22.48 2.65 1.35
CA ALA A 95 -22.80 3.19 2.67
C ALA A 95 -24.29 3.51 2.86
N THR A 96 -25.04 3.75 1.77
CA THR A 96 -26.42 4.25 1.85
C THR A 96 -27.48 3.30 1.29
N ALA A 97 -27.11 2.42 0.37
CA ALA A 97 -28.06 1.49 -0.23
C ALA A 97 -28.58 0.49 0.81
N SER A 98 -29.86 0.19 0.73
CA SER A 98 -30.57 -0.60 1.76
C SER A 98 -31.07 -1.96 1.26
N SER A 99 -30.86 -2.25 -0.03
CA SER A 99 -31.29 -3.49 -0.67
C SER A 99 -30.27 -3.98 -1.69
N LYS A 100 -30.32 -5.28 -1.98
CA LYS A 100 -29.50 -5.92 -3.02
C LYS A 100 -29.76 -5.28 -4.38
N GLU A 101 -31.03 -5.07 -4.72
CA GLU A 101 -31.47 -4.55 -6.01
C GLU A 101 -30.96 -3.12 -6.24
N GLU A 102 -30.95 -2.29 -5.19
CA GLU A 102 -30.40 -0.94 -5.23
C GLU A 102 -28.87 -0.97 -5.43
N ILE A 103 -28.16 -1.83 -4.70
CA ILE A 103 -26.70 -2.01 -4.88
C ILE A 103 -26.39 -2.45 -6.31
N GLU A 104 -27.05 -3.48 -6.80
CA GLU A 104 -26.85 -3.99 -8.17
C GLU A 104 -27.10 -2.91 -9.20
N LYS A 105 -28.22 -2.19 -9.11
CA LYS A 105 -28.56 -1.13 -10.05
C LYS A 105 -27.52 -0.01 -10.06
N GLU A 106 -27.19 0.54 -8.90
CA GLU A 106 -26.31 1.72 -8.82
C GLU A 106 -24.84 1.36 -9.10
N ILE A 107 -24.36 0.18 -8.68
CA ILE A 107 -23.01 -0.29 -9.04
C ILE A 107 -22.90 -0.58 -10.54
N ASN A 108 -23.91 -1.17 -11.18
CA ASN A 108 -23.91 -1.37 -12.63
C ASN A 108 -23.87 -0.03 -13.39
N LYS A 109 -24.58 1.00 -12.88
CA LYS A 109 -24.53 2.35 -13.44
C LYS A 109 -23.13 2.98 -13.31
N ILE A 110 -22.46 2.82 -12.17
CA ILE A 110 -21.11 3.36 -11.93
C ILE A 110 -20.08 2.67 -12.84
N THR A 111 -20.12 1.33 -12.89
CA THR A 111 -19.18 0.53 -13.68
C THR A 111 -19.43 0.63 -15.18
N GLY A 112 -20.67 0.96 -15.60
CA GLY A 112 -21.06 0.96 -17.00
C GLY A 112 -20.97 -0.43 -17.63
N GLY A 113 -21.20 -1.48 -16.83
CA GLY A 113 -21.08 -2.89 -17.25
C GLY A 113 -19.64 -3.42 -17.36
N LYS A 114 -18.63 -2.62 -17.00
CA LYS A 114 -17.23 -3.07 -16.97
C LYS A 114 -16.92 -3.88 -15.71
N ASP A 115 -15.81 -4.61 -15.75
CA ASP A 115 -15.35 -5.44 -14.63
C ASP A 115 -15.04 -4.62 -13.37
N PHE A 116 -14.60 -3.37 -13.52
CA PHE A 116 -14.13 -2.52 -12.44
C PHE A 116 -14.64 -1.09 -12.55
N ALA A 117 -14.75 -0.44 -11.39
CA ALA A 117 -14.82 1.00 -11.24
C ALA A 117 -13.66 1.51 -10.38
N LEU A 118 -13.32 2.77 -10.55
CA LEU A 118 -12.34 3.45 -9.71
C LEU A 118 -12.90 3.65 -8.29
N PHE A 119 -12.07 3.43 -7.27
CA PHE A 119 -12.34 3.84 -5.89
C PHE A 119 -11.46 5.03 -5.49
N SER A 120 -10.17 4.99 -5.80
CA SER A 120 -9.25 6.10 -5.53
C SER A 120 -7.99 6.03 -6.39
N VAL A 121 -7.31 7.17 -6.54
CA VAL A 121 -5.94 7.26 -7.08
C VAL A 121 -5.10 8.08 -6.12
N LEU A 122 -3.93 7.58 -5.77
CA LEU A 122 -2.92 8.30 -5.00
C LEU A 122 -1.69 8.50 -5.89
N SER A 123 -1.19 9.73 -5.99
CA SER A 123 0.07 10.02 -6.71
C SER A 123 1.22 10.18 -5.71
N HIS A 124 2.26 9.36 -5.85
CA HIS A 124 3.40 9.40 -4.93
C HIS A 124 4.46 10.42 -5.34
N HIS A 125 4.65 10.60 -6.65
CA HIS A 125 5.73 11.40 -7.21
C HIS A 125 5.71 12.90 -6.85
N PRO A 126 4.56 13.62 -6.74
CA PRO A 126 4.60 15.06 -6.48
C PRO A 126 5.03 15.38 -5.05
N TRP A 127 4.57 14.60 -4.07
CA TRP A 127 4.96 14.84 -2.68
C TRP A 127 6.40 14.36 -2.42
N LEU A 128 6.86 13.29 -3.09
CA LEU A 128 8.27 12.88 -3.04
C LEU A 128 9.20 13.95 -3.63
N ASN A 129 8.78 14.59 -4.73
CA ASN A 129 9.47 15.75 -5.30
C ASN A 129 9.60 16.88 -4.27
N GLY A 130 8.49 17.24 -3.62
CA GLY A 130 8.48 18.26 -2.56
C GLY A 130 9.35 17.88 -1.35
N TRP A 131 9.30 16.62 -0.91
CA TRP A 131 10.03 16.12 0.25
C TRP A 131 11.55 16.09 0.04
N PHE A 132 12.00 15.64 -1.12
CA PHE A 132 13.43 15.51 -1.43
C PHE A 132 14.00 16.71 -2.20
N GLY A 133 13.20 17.75 -2.47
CA GLY A 133 13.66 18.94 -3.21
C GLY A 133 14.04 18.65 -4.68
N ARG A 134 13.40 17.66 -5.31
CA ARG A 134 13.66 17.27 -6.72
C ARG A 134 12.41 17.42 -7.58
N LYS A 135 12.55 17.32 -8.91
CA LYS A 135 11.44 17.51 -9.87
C LYS A 135 11.22 16.33 -10.81
N ASP A 136 12.04 15.30 -10.69
CA ASP A 136 12.21 14.21 -11.64
C ASP A 136 11.90 12.84 -11.03
N THR A 137 11.20 12.76 -9.89
CA THR A 137 10.69 11.47 -9.40
C THR A 137 9.82 10.82 -10.49
N PRO A 138 10.06 9.56 -10.87
CA PRO A 138 9.22 8.87 -11.84
C PRO A 138 7.75 8.89 -11.47
N GLN A 139 6.89 9.17 -12.45
CA GLN A 139 5.46 9.23 -12.23
C GLN A 139 4.97 7.90 -11.65
N THR A 140 4.41 7.99 -10.45
CA THR A 140 3.97 6.84 -9.67
C THR A 140 2.54 7.08 -9.20
N TYR A 141 1.62 6.19 -9.57
CA TYR A 141 0.20 6.24 -9.23
C TYR A 141 -0.25 4.91 -8.64
N LEU A 142 -0.91 4.95 -7.49
CA LEU A 142 -1.56 3.80 -6.88
C LEU A 142 -3.06 3.91 -7.12
N TYR A 143 -3.57 3.07 -8.02
CA TYR A 143 -4.99 2.91 -8.28
C TYR A 143 -5.58 1.90 -7.30
N THR A 144 -6.69 2.26 -6.68
CA THR A 144 -7.55 1.34 -5.95
C THR A 144 -8.82 1.17 -6.77
N LEU A 145 -9.13 -0.06 -7.16
CA LEU A 145 -10.19 -0.37 -8.12
C LEU A 145 -10.94 -1.65 -7.71
N GLY A 146 -12.20 -1.74 -8.06
CA GLY A 146 -13.00 -2.89 -7.70
C GLY A 146 -14.40 -2.86 -8.26
N ASN A 147 -15.15 -3.91 -7.99
CA ASN A 147 -16.57 -3.99 -8.25
C ASN A 147 -17.22 -4.75 -7.08
N PRO A 148 -18.10 -4.11 -6.29
CA PRO A 148 -18.78 -4.77 -5.17
C PRO A 148 -19.57 -6.03 -5.55
N LEU A 149 -20.08 -6.11 -6.79
CA LEU A 149 -20.78 -7.30 -7.30
C LEU A 149 -19.84 -8.49 -7.51
N VAL A 150 -18.55 -8.21 -7.74
CA VAL A 150 -17.48 -9.21 -7.72
C VAL A 150 -17.01 -9.46 -6.28
N ALA A 151 -16.84 -8.40 -5.47
CA ALA A 151 -16.36 -8.54 -4.10
C ALA A 151 -17.25 -9.44 -3.23
N GLN A 152 -18.58 -9.32 -3.38
CA GLN A 152 -19.53 -10.12 -2.60
C GLN A 152 -19.40 -11.63 -2.85
N THR A 153 -18.92 -12.05 -4.04
CA THR A 153 -18.72 -13.48 -4.32
C THR A 153 -17.63 -14.09 -3.45
N MET A 154 -16.72 -13.27 -2.92
CA MET A 154 -15.62 -13.69 -2.04
C MET A 154 -15.92 -13.38 -0.57
N LEU A 155 -16.39 -12.17 -0.27
CA LEU A 155 -16.66 -11.72 1.11
C LEU A 155 -17.71 -12.55 1.84
N GLN A 156 -18.61 -13.22 1.10
CA GLN A 156 -19.58 -14.15 1.71
C GLN A 156 -18.93 -15.43 2.27
N TYR A 157 -17.73 -15.81 1.80
CA TYR A 157 -17.01 -17.00 2.26
C TYR A 157 -15.96 -16.67 3.31
N ASP A 158 -15.27 -15.55 3.16
CA ASP A 158 -14.27 -15.09 4.13
C ASP A 158 -14.21 -13.56 4.18
N LEU A 159 -14.48 -12.99 5.37
CA LEU A 159 -14.44 -11.55 5.61
C LEU A 159 -13.02 -11.00 5.72
N TYR A 160 -12.00 -11.82 5.98
CA TYR A 160 -10.58 -11.39 5.94
C TYR A 160 -10.15 -10.94 4.54
N THR A 161 -10.87 -11.39 3.51
CA THR A 161 -10.80 -10.84 2.14
C THR A 161 -10.87 -9.30 2.11
N GLY A 162 -11.57 -8.67 3.06
CA GLY A 162 -11.66 -7.21 3.18
C GLY A 162 -10.32 -6.49 3.38
N LEU A 163 -9.26 -7.19 3.79
CA LEU A 163 -7.89 -6.64 3.83
C LEU A 163 -7.31 -6.40 2.42
N HIS A 164 -7.87 -7.05 1.42
CA HIS A 164 -7.31 -7.15 0.07
C HIS A 164 -8.29 -6.70 -1.04
N VAL A 165 -9.54 -6.41 -0.67
CA VAL A 165 -10.58 -5.92 -1.57
C VAL A 165 -11.01 -4.52 -1.13
N PRO A 166 -10.97 -3.50 -2.01
CA PRO A 166 -10.61 -3.55 -3.43
C PRO A 166 -9.11 -3.79 -3.72
N PRO A 167 -8.76 -4.50 -4.81
CA PRO A 167 -7.39 -4.63 -5.30
C PRO A 167 -6.71 -3.28 -5.59
N ARG A 168 -5.37 -3.33 -5.62
CA ARG A 168 -4.52 -2.18 -5.92
C ARG A 168 -3.61 -2.45 -7.11
N LEU A 169 -3.46 -1.44 -7.96
CA LEU A 169 -2.61 -1.45 -9.15
C LEU A 169 -1.66 -0.24 -9.08
N LEU A 170 -0.36 -0.49 -9.07
CA LEU A 170 0.67 0.53 -9.13
C LEU A 170 1.10 0.74 -10.59
N VAL A 171 0.95 1.97 -11.07
CA VAL A 171 1.48 2.42 -12.36
C VAL A 171 2.74 3.22 -12.10
N LEU A 172 3.85 2.76 -12.65
CA LEU A 172 5.18 3.33 -12.41
C LEU A 172 5.86 3.61 -13.75
N GLU A 173 6.17 4.87 -14.01
CA GLU A 173 7.04 5.27 -15.12
C GLU A 173 8.44 4.67 -14.93
N LYS A 174 9.01 4.10 -15.99
CA LYS A 174 10.38 3.57 -15.94
C LYS A 174 11.38 4.68 -15.66
N ALA A 175 12.47 4.35 -14.97
CA ALA A 175 13.50 5.32 -14.59
C ALA A 175 14.15 6.01 -15.83
N ASP A 176 14.29 5.27 -16.93
CA ASP A 176 14.83 5.74 -18.21
C ASP A 176 13.78 6.43 -19.11
N ARG A 177 12.53 6.56 -18.64
CA ARG A 177 11.39 7.13 -19.38
C ARG A 177 10.99 6.35 -20.63
N SER A 178 11.46 5.12 -20.79
CA SER A 178 11.20 4.33 -22.00
C SER A 178 9.79 3.70 -22.04
N GLY A 179 8.97 3.92 -21.01
CA GLY A 179 7.65 3.34 -20.88
C GLY A 179 7.19 3.20 -19.44
N THR A 180 6.38 2.18 -19.18
CA THR A 180 5.62 2.02 -17.93
C THR A 180 5.73 0.60 -17.40
N GLN A 181 5.78 0.47 -16.08
CA GLN A 181 5.54 -0.77 -15.34
C GLN A 181 4.15 -0.72 -14.70
N ILE A 182 3.39 -1.80 -14.82
CA ILE A 182 2.08 -1.96 -14.19
C ILE A 182 2.18 -3.14 -13.24
N ILE A 183 2.01 -2.88 -11.95
CA ILE A 183 2.38 -3.79 -10.86
C ILE A 183 1.18 -4.02 -9.94
N TYR A 184 0.92 -5.27 -9.57
CA TYR A 184 -0.10 -5.61 -8.58
C TYR A 184 0.27 -6.87 -7.82
N ILE A 185 -0.43 -7.15 -6.72
CA ILE A 185 -0.37 -8.46 -6.06
C ILE A 185 -1.50 -9.31 -6.61
N LEU A 186 -1.20 -10.53 -7.04
CA LEU A 186 -2.16 -11.49 -7.57
C LEU A 186 -3.27 -11.75 -6.51
N PRO A 187 -4.52 -11.35 -6.76
CA PRO A 187 -5.60 -11.48 -5.78
C PRO A 187 -5.73 -12.86 -5.14
N SER A 188 -5.69 -13.95 -5.92
CA SER A 188 -5.78 -15.32 -5.39
C SER A 188 -4.67 -15.69 -4.39
N SER A 189 -3.51 -15.03 -4.45
CA SER A 189 -2.41 -15.26 -3.49
C SER A 189 -2.63 -14.62 -2.11
N LEU A 190 -3.65 -13.78 -1.97
CA LEU A 190 -3.97 -13.06 -0.73
C LEU A 190 -5.39 -13.35 -0.21
N ILE A 191 -6.33 -13.71 -1.09
CA ILE A 191 -7.75 -13.88 -0.72
C ILE A 191 -8.06 -15.34 -0.37
N ALA A 192 -7.56 -16.30 -1.15
CA ALA A 192 -7.85 -17.72 -0.96
C ALA A 192 -6.74 -18.41 -0.16
N VAL A 193 -6.42 -17.85 1.01
CA VAL A 193 -5.39 -18.39 1.91
C VAL A 193 -5.98 -19.41 2.88
N PRO A 194 -5.22 -20.43 3.31
CA PRO A 194 -5.74 -21.41 4.25
C PRO A 194 -6.12 -20.79 5.60
N VAL A 195 -7.34 -21.05 6.07
CA VAL A 195 -7.77 -20.71 7.43
C VAL A 195 -8.00 -22.02 8.17
N GLY A 196 -7.26 -22.27 9.25
CA GLY A 196 -7.30 -23.57 9.93
C GLY A 196 -6.78 -24.75 9.10
N GLY A 197 -6.00 -24.48 8.05
CA GLY A 197 -5.38 -25.49 7.18
C GLY A 197 -6.18 -25.84 5.91
N GLU A 198 -7.37 -25.28 5.72
CA GLU A 198 -8.20 -25.54 4.55
C GLU A 198 -8.45 -24.26 3.74
N VAL A 199 -8.58 -24.40 2.42
CA VAL A 199 -8.95 -23.32 1.50
C VAL A 199 -10.37 -23.57 1.00
N ASN A 200 -11.22 -22.55 1.07
CA ASN A 200 -12.56 -22.63 0.48
C ASN A 200 -12.45 -22.60 -1.06
N GLU A 201 -12.89 -23.67 -1.73
CA GLU A 201 -12.76 -23.81 -3.19
C GLU A 201 -13.61 -22.79 -3.96
N GLN A 202 -14.77 -22.38 -3.44
CA GLN A 202 -15.59 -21.34 -4.07
C GLN A 202 -14.91 -19.96 -3.97
N LEU A 203 -14.30 -19.64 -2.82
CA LEU A 203 -13.51 -18.43 -2.62
C LEU A 203 -12.30 -18.40 -3.56
N LYS A 204 -11.59 -19.53 -3.67
CA LYS A 204 -10.47 -19.70 -4.58
C LYS A 204 -10.87 -19.47 -6.03
N THR A 205 -11.94 -20.11 -6.48
CA THR A 205 -12.47 -19.92 -7.84
C THR A 205 -12.83 -18.45 -8.11
N ALA A 206 -13.47 -17.79 -7.14
CA ALA A 206 -13.82 -16.37 -7.27
C ALA A 206 -12.58 -15.45 -7.31
N ALA A 207 -11.54 -15.75 -6.51
CA ALA A 207 -10.30 -14.99 -6.51
C ALA A 207 -9.48 -15.21 -7.80
N GLU A 208 -9.44 -16.42 -8.33
CA GLU A 208 -8.82 -16.72 -9.64
C GLU A 208 -9.56 -16.04 -10.80
N ALA A 209 -10.89 -15.95 -10.74
CA ALA A 209 -11.65 -15.17 -11.71
C ALA A 209 -11.33 -13.66 -11.63
N LEU A 210 -11.04 -13.15 -10.43
CA LEU A 210 -10.58 -11.78 -10.23
C LEU A 210 -9.17 -11.56 -10.79
N ASP A 211 -8.27 -12.54 -10.66
CA ASP A 211 -6.94 -12.50 -11.29
C ASP A 211 -7.07 -12.26 -12.80
N ALA A 212 -7.89 -13.08 -13.47
CA ALA A 212 -8.10 -12.99 -14.91
C ALA A 212 -8.68 -11.64 -15.35
N LYS A 213 -9.63 -11.08 -14.58
CA LYS A 213 -10.18 -9.73 -14.85
C LYS A 213 -9.11 -8.65 -14.74
N LEU A 214 -8.26 -8.74 -13.71
CA LEU A 214 -7.19 -7.76 -13.50
C LEU A 214 -6.11 -7.85 -14.59
N GLU A 215 -5.70 -9.07 -14.95
CA GLU A 215 -4.79 -9.29 -16.08
C GLU A 215 -5.37 -8.73 -17.39
N ASN A 216 -6.64 -9.01 -17.70
CA ASN A 216 -7.29 -8.48 -18.91
C ASN A 216 -7.32 -6.95 -18.94
N LEU A 217 -7.57 -6.29 -17.80
CA LEU A 217 -7.48 -4.84 -17.72
C LEU A 217 -6.06 -4.35 -18.02
N VAL A 218 -5.05 -4.95 -17.39
CA VAL A 218 -3.64 -4.57 -17.59
C VAL A 218 -3.21 -4.74 -19.03
N VAL A 219 -3.54 -5.87 -19.65
CA VAL A 219 -3.26 -6.14 -21.07
C VAL A 219 -3.88 -5.05 -21.95
N ARG A 220 -5.17 -4.71 -21.75
CA ARG A 220 -5.84 -3.66 -22.53
C ARG A 220 -5.16 -2.29 -22.42
N VAL A 221 -4.82 -1.85 -21.21
CA VAL A 221 -4.23 -0.50 -21.03
C VAL A 221 -2.77 -0.43 -21.47
N SER A 222 -2.08 -1.57 -21.50
CA SER A 222 -0.67 -1.71 -21.88
C SER A 222 -0.41 -1.96 -23.37
N ALA A 223 -1.46 -2.20 -24.16
CA ALA A 223 -1.36 -2.55 -25.59
C ALA A 223 -0.67 -1.46 -26.41
N VAL A 224 0.24 -1.85 -27.30
CA VAL A 224 0.98 -0.95 -28.22
C VAL A 224 0.12 -0.62 -29.43
#